data_AF-W2ZA10-F1
#
_entry.id   AF-W2ZA10-F1
#
_cell.length_a   1.000
_cell.length_b   1.000
_cell.length_c   1.000
_cell.angle_alpha   90.00
_cell.angle_beta   90.00
_cell.angle_gamma   90.00
#
_symmetry.space_group_name_H-M   'P 1'
#
loop_
_entity.id
_entity.type
_entity.pdbx_description
1 polymer ?
#
loop_
_entity_poly.entity_id
_entity_poly.type
_entity_poly.pdbx_seq_one_letter_code
_entity_poly.pdbx_strand_id
1 'polypeptide(L)'
;MLQIREQDGKVPHGTFTEIAKDYGCHWLSIKRIWGRYGENVALGIADGAPESRIKGNSGWKPYDRSKLSAKLKERMMHTLTFIDEQTYQFENMYGMVHIDEKWFNEDIDERTFLVLPDEELPERHRRSKRFIPKTMFLAAVAFPR
;
A
#
# COMPACT_ATOMS: atom_id res chain seq x y z
N MET A 1 16.66 26.80 7.94
CA MET A 1 17.52 26.26 6.86
C MET A 1 18.85 25.88 7.51
N LEU A 2 19.33 24.65 7.35
CA LEU A 2 20.58 24.18 7.98
C LEU A 2 21.76 24.97 7.39
N GLN A 3 22.31 25.93 8.14
CA GLN A 3 23.47 26.71 7.70
C GLN A 3 24.76 25.98 8.10
N ILE A 4 25.15 24.95 7.35
CA ILE A 4 26.45 24.31 7.53
C ILE A 4 27.48 25.17 6.79
N ARG A 5 28.42 25.78 7.52
CA ARG A 5 29.52 26.56 6.93
C ARG A 5 30.61 25.60 6.48
N GLU A 6 30.85 25.57 5.17
CA GLU A 6 31.95 24.83 4.57
C GLU A 6 33.27 25.60 4.79
N GLN A 7 34.33 24.90 5.20
CA GLN A 7 35.69 25.44 5.25
C GLN A 7 36.54 24.60 4.28
N ASP A 8 37.21 25.26 3.33
CA ASP A 8 38.09 24.60 2.33
C ASP A 8 37.43 23.46 1.53
N GLY A 9 36.15 23.62 1.15
CA GLY A 9 35.43 22.64 0.32
C GLY A 9 35.11 21.32 1.05
N LYS A 10 35.18 21.30 2.39
CA LYS A 10 34.85 20.13 3.22
C LYS A 10 34.06 20.56 4.45
N VAL A 11 33.14 19.67 4.86
CA VAL A 11 32.45 19.82 6.16
C VAL A 11 33.39 19.32 7.27
N PRO A 12 33.66 20.13 8.31
CA PRO A 12 34.51 19.72 9.42
C PRO A 12 34.05 18.43 10.10
N HIS A 13 35.00 17.67 10.65
CA HIS A 13 34.68 16.45 11.38
C HIS A 13 33.90 16.78 12.66
N GLY A 14 32.78 16.09 12.88
CA GLY A 14 31.92 16.28 14.06
C GLY A 14 30.71 17.20 13.85
N THR A 15 30.69 18.02 12.80
CA THR A 15 29.60 19.01 12.56
C THR A 15 28.23 18.35 12.43
N PHE A 16 28.11 17.21 11.73
CA PHE A 16 26.83 16.50 11.65
C PHE A 16 26.35 15.94 12.98
N THR A 17 27.27 15.58 13.88
CA THR A 17 26.96 15.04 15.20
C THR A 17 26.48 16.14 16.14
N GLU A 18 27.05 17.35 16.05
CA GLU A 18 26.63 18.52 16.82
C GLU A 18 25.23 18.97 16.40
N ILE A 19 25.02 19.18 15.11
CA ILE A 19 23.70 19.56 14.58
C ILE A 19 22.67 18.46 14.91
N ALA A 20 23.06 17.19 14.89
CA ALA A 20 22.17 16.08 15.24
C ALA A 20 21.67 16.13 16.68
N LYS A 21 22.51 16.62 17.61
CA LYS A 21 22.11 16.85 19.00
C LYS A 21 21.08 17.97 19.09
N ASP A 22 21.29 19.07 18.37
CA ASP A 22 20.38 20.23 18.38
C ASP A 22 18.98 19.88 17.85
N TYR A 23 18.91 19.02 16.83
CA TYR A 23 17.64 18.59 16.22
C TYR A 23 17.10 17.26 16.81
N GLY A 24 17.76 16.68 17.81
CA GLY A 24 17.33 15.43 18.45
C GLY A 24 17.21 14.24 17.49
N CYS A 25 18.03 14.18 16.45
CA CYS A 25 17.98 13.13 15.44
C CYS A 25 19.33 12.41 15.30
N HIS A 26 19.36 11.28 14.61
CA HIS A 26 20.61 10.56 14.36
C HIS A 26 21.47 11.31 13.33
N TRP A 27 22.79 11.43 13.55
CA TRP A 27 23.72 12.17 12.67
C TRP A 27 23.71 11.72 11.20
N LEU A 28 23.45 10.42 10.94
CA LEU A 28 23.26 9.93 9.56
C LEU A 28 22.07 10.57 8.85
N SER A 29 21.02 10.96 9.58
CA SER A 29 19.87 11.67 9.01
C SER A 29 20.29 13.04 8.49
N ILE A 30 21.09 13.79 9.26
CA ILE A 30 21.63 15.08 8.83
C ILE A 30 22.61 14.92 7.68
N LYS A 31 23.51 13.94 7.74
CA LYS A 31 24.44 13.62 6.64
C LYS A 31 23.69 13.30 5.34
N ARG A 32 22.59 12.55 5.41
CA ARG A 32 21.74 12.22 4.25
C ARG A 32 21.03 13.45 3.69
N ILE A 33 20.52 14.32 4.55
CA ILE A 33 19.86 15.58 4.13
C ILE A 33 20.88 16.51 3.46
N TRP A 34 22.08 16.63 4.02
CA TRP A 34 23.15 17.44 3.46
C TRP A 34 23.65 16.93 2.10
N GLY A 35 23.84 15.60 1.96
CA GLY A 35 24.19 15.01 0.66
C GLY A 35 23.15 15.34 -0.42
N ARG A 36 21.86 15.28 -0.08
CA ARG A 36 20.76 15.66 -0.99
C ARG A 36 20.78 17.13 -1.35
N TYR A 37 21.03 18.01 -0.38
CA TYR A 37 21.18 19.44 -0.61
C TYR A 37 22.30 19.72 -1.63
N GLY A 38 23.46 19.08 -1.45
CA GLY A 38 24.59 19.22 -2.38
C GLY A 38 24.28 18.73 -3.80
N GLU A 39 23.61 17.58 -3.95
CA GLU A 39 23.15 17.07 -5.25
C GLU A 39 22.18 18.06 -5.94
N ASN A 40 21.22 18.62 -5.19
CA ASN A 40 20.24 19.56 -5.73
C ASN A 40 20.85 20.90 -6.14
N VAL A 41 21.82 21.40 -5.36
CA VAL A 41 22.60 22.60 -5.72
C VAL A 41 23.41 22.36 -7.00
N ALA A 42 24.03 21.19 -7.14
CA ALA A 42 24.77 20.82 -8.35
C ALA A 42 23.86 20.71 -9.60
N LEU A 43 22.57 20.39 -9.42
CA LEU A 43 21.56 20.34 -10.48
C LEU A 43 20.91 21.71 -10.77
N GLY A 44 21.31 22.78 -10.07
CA GLY A 44 20.82 24.15 -10.31
C GLY A 44 19.45 24.46 -9.68
N ILE A 45 18.99 23.66 -8.71
CA ILE A 45 17.74 23.93 -7.99
C ILE A 45 17.99 25.08 -7.00
N ALA A 46 17.28 26.20 -7.18
CA ALA A 46 17.36 27.35 -6.28
C ALA A 46 17.03 26.94 -4.83
N ASP A 47 17.80 27.46 -3.88
CA ASP A 47 17.75 27.14 -2.44
C ASP A 47 18.08 25.70 -2.03
N GLY A 48 18.48 24.82 -2.96
CA GLY A 48 18.92 23.44 -2.69
C GLY A 48 17.88 22.60 -1.93
N ALA A 49 16.62 23.04 -1.89
CA ALA A 49 15.59 22.47 -1.05
C ALA A 49 15.41 20.99 -1.40
N PRO A 50 15.38 20.08 -0.42
CA PRO A 50 15.10 18.68 -0.68
C PRO A 50 13.63 18.54 -1.06
N GLU A 51 13.33 18.53 -2.37
CA GLU A 51 11.97 18.23 -2.85
C GLU A 51 11.50 16.89 -2.28
N SER A 52 10.20 16.79 -1.96
CA SER A 52 9.63 15.57 -1.43
C SER A 52 9.73 14.45 -2.48
N ARG A 53 10.51 13.39 -2.21
CA ARG A 53 10.53 12.16 -3.02
C ARG A 53 9.31 11.25 -2.76
N ILE A 54 8.21 11.80 -2.26
CA ILE A 54 6.94 11.08 -2.19
C ILE A 54 6.62 10.72 -3.64
N LYS A 55 6.70 9.42 -3.95
CA LYS A 55 6.49 8.92 -5.31
C LYS A 55 5.11 9.36 -5.77
N GLY A 56 5.04 10.21 -6.80
CA GLY A 56 3.77 10.56 -7.44
C GLY A 56 3.01 9.28 -7.76
N ASN A 57 1.80 9.15 -7.20
CA ASN A 57 0.92 7.96 -7.09
C ASN A 57 0.68 7.42 -5.67
N SER A 58 1.29 7.97 -4.62
CA SER A 58 0.86 7.68 -3.25
C SER A 58 -0.27 8.62 -2.81
N GLY A 59 -1.33 8.06 -2.22
CA GLY A 59 -2.50 8.80 -1.74
C GLY A 59 -3.79 8.38 -2.43
N TRP A 60 -4.92 8.86 -1.88
CA TRP A 60 -6.24 8.65 -2.49
C TRP A 60 -6.29 9.35 -3.85
N LYS A 61 -6.59 8.57 -4.89
CA LYS A 61 -6.76 9.09 -6.24
C LYS A 61 -8.25 9.38 -6.46
N PRO A 62 -8.63 10.61 -6.83
CA PRO A 62 -10.00 10.92 -7.17
C PRO A 62 -10.47 10.03 -8.32
N TYR A 63 -11.67 9.47 -8.20
CA TYR A 63 -12.30 8.80 -9.33
C TYR A 63 -12.76 9.84 -10.34
N ASP A 64 -12.49 9.59 -11.60
CA ASP A 64 -13.12 10.31 -12.69
C ASP A 64 -14.63 10.03 -12.65
N ARG A 65 -15.41 11.07 -12.34
CA ARG A 65 -16.88 10.95 -12.17
C ARG A 65 -17.55 10.48 -13.45
N SER A 66 -17.02 10.84 -14.62
CA SER A 66 -17.55 10.41 -15.91
C SER A 66 -17.40 8.89 -16.07
N LYS A 67 -16.19 8.37 -15.84
CA LYS A 67 -15.89 6.93 -15.87
C LYS A 67 -16.69 6.14 -14.84
N LEU A 68 -16.85 6.68 -13.63
CA LEU A 68 -17.66 6.06 -12.59
C LEU A 68 -19.12 5.93 -13.01
N SER A 69 -19.70 7.01 -13.55
CA SER A 69 -21.08 7.01 -14.02
C SER A 69 -21.31 6.03 -15.18
N ALA A 70 -20.36 5.92 -16.11
CA ALA A 70 -20.42 4.96 -17.20
C ALA A 70 -20.41 3.52 -16.67
N LYS A 71 -19.50 3.21 -15.73
CA LYS A 71 -19.42 1.88 -15.10
C LYS A 71 -20.68 1.52 -14.30
N LEU A 72 -21.28 2.49 -13.62
CA LEU A 72 -22.54 2.28 -12.90
C LEU A 72 -23.69 2.01 -13.86
N LYS A 73 -23.79 2.75 -14.98
CA LYS A 73 -24.79 2.50 -16.02
C LYS A 73 -24.64 1.10 -16.61
N GLU A 74 -23.42 0.70 -16.97
CA GLU A 74 -23.14 -0.63 -17.52
C GLU A 74 -23.60 -1.74 -16.56
N ARG A 75 -23.27 -1.63 -15.27
CA ARG A 75 -23.71 -2.59 -14.24
C ARG A 75 -25.23 -2.62 -14.09
N MET A 76 -25.87 -1.45 -14.13
CA MET A 76 -27.32 -1.35 -14.03
C MET A 76 -28.01 -2.01 -15.22
N MET A 77 -27.53 -1.75 -16.43
CA MET A 77 -28.05 -2.40 -17.64
C MET A 77 -27.86 -3.92 -17.57
N HIS A 78 -26.69 -4.40 -17.13
CA HIS A 78 -26.45 -5.82 -16.93
C HIS A 78 -27.37 -6.44 -15.87
N THR A 79 -27.70 -5.74 -14.77
CA THR A 79 -28.66 -6.29 -13.80
C THR A 79 -30.09 -6.35 -14.34
N LEU A 80 -30.47 -5.40 -15.20
CA LEU A 80 -31.80 -5.37 -15.82
C LEU A 80 -32.02 -6.55 -16.78
N THR A 81 -30.97 -7.10 -17.40
CA THR A 81 -31.12 -8.26 -18.30
C THR A 81 -31.53 -9.55 -17.57
N PHE A 82 -31.44 -9.58 -16.24
CA PHE A 82 -31.87 -10.73 -15.43
C PHE A 82 -33.25 -10.53 -14.81
N ILE A 83 -33.95 -9.43 -15.12
CA ILE A 83 -35.28 -9.13 -14.59
C ILE A 83 -36.29 -9.37 -15.70
N ASP A 84 -37.29 -10.19 -15.42
CA ASP A 84 -38.43 -10.38 -16.31
C ASP A 84 -39.29 -9.11 -16.32
N GLU A 85 -39.52 -8.55 -17.52
CA GLU A 85 -40.28 -7.31 -17.71
C GLU A 85 -41.74 -7.41 -17.28
N GLN A 86 -42.33 -8.62 -17.27
CA GLN A 86 -43.75 -8.80 -16.91
C GLN A 86 -43.96 -8.98 -15.41
N THR A 87 -43.12 -9.80 -14.78
CA THR A 87 -43.26 -10.13 -13.36
C THR A 87 -42.42 -9.24 -12.45
N TYR A 88 -41.45 -8.51 -13.01
CA TYR A 88 -40.41 -7.76 -12.29
C TYR A 88 -39.64 -8.63 -11.28
N GLN A 89 -39.59 -9.94 -11.52
CA GLN A 89 -38.81 -10.89 -10.72
C GLN A 89 -37.50 -11.20 -11.44
N PHE A 90 -36.49 -11.59 -10.66
CA PHE A 90 -35.25 -12.09 -11.23
C PHE A 90 -35.48 -13.46 -11.85
N GLU A 91 -34.98 -13.66 -13.07
CA GLU A 91 -34.93 -14.97 -13.69
C GLU A 91 -34.05 -15.90 -12.85
N ASN A 92 -34.54 -17.13 -12.64
CA ASN A 92 -33.76 -18.13 -11.93
C ASN A 92 -32.51 -18.49 -12.75
N MET A 93 -31.33 -18.25 -12.19
CA MET A 93 -30.03 -18.46 -12.83
C MET A 93 -29.61 -19.94 -12.93
N TYR A 94 -30.58 -20.87 -13.05
CA TYR A 94 -30.34 -22.31 -13.10
C TYR A 94 -29.47 -22.76 -14.29
N GLY A 95 -29.42 -21.96 -15.37
CA GLY A 95 -28.59 -22.21 -16.54
C GLY A 95 -27.16 -21.62 -16.45
N MET A 96 -26.80 -20.99 -15.33
CA MET A 96 -25.54 -20.27 -15.19
C MET A 96 -24.55 -21.03 -14.30
N VAL A 97 -23.28 -21.06 -14.71
CA VAL A 97 -22.17 -21.56 -13.90
C VAL A 97 -21.27 -20.38 -13.54
N HIS A 98 -21.15 -20.07 -12.26
CA HIS A 98 -20.26 -19.03 -11.77
C HIS A 98 -18.85 -19.60 -11.59
N ILE A 99 -17.87 -19.02 -12.28
CA ILE A 99 -16.46 -19.40 -12.16
C ILE A 99 -15.70 -18.23 -11.54
N ASP A 100 -14.91 -18.51 -10.51
CA ASP A 100 -14.10 -17.49 -9.83
C ASP A 100 -12.72 -18.04 -9.46
N GLU A 101 -11.72 -17.15 -9.51
CA GLU A 101 -10.36 -17.41 -9.05
C GLU A 101 -10.11 -16.68 -7.74
N LYS A 102 -9.63 -17.42 -6.74
CA LYS A 102 -9.34 -16.85 -5.43
C LYS A 102 -8.00 -17.31 -4.90
N TRP A 103 -7.21 -16.36 -4.43
CA TRP A 103 -5.96 -16.62 -3.72
C TRP A 103 -6.23 -16.82 -2.23
N PHE A 104 -5.85 -17.98 -1.71
CA PHE A 104 -5.87 -18.28 -0.28
C PHE A 104 -4.44 -18.25 0.26
N ASN A 105 -4.25 -17.62 1.41
CA ASN A 105 -2.99 -17.69 2.14
C ASN A 105 -3.04 -18.94 3.02
N GLU A 106 -1.94 -19.70 3.14
CA GLU A 106 -1.88 -20.84 4.06
C GLU A 106 -2.06 -20.44 5.52
N ASP A 107 -1.73 -19.19 5.85
CA ASP A 107 -1.78 -18.67 7.20
C ASP A 107 -2.35 -17.25 7.24
N ILE A 108 -2.84 -16.86 8.40
CA ILE A 108 -3.37 -15.53 8.69
C ILE A 108 -2.24 -14.68 9.27
N ASP A 109 -2.22 -13.39 8.96
CA ASP A 109 -1.15 -12.49 9.39
C ASP A 109 -1.07 -12.34 10.91
N GLU A 110 -2.23 -12.27 11.55
CA GLU A 110 -2.40 -12.13 13.00
C GLU A 110 -3.50 -13.10 13.42
N ARG A 111 -3.17 -14.01 14.34
CA ARG A 111 -4.13 -14.94 14.95
C ARG A 111 -4.29 -14.55 16.41
N THR A 112 -5.54 -14.43 16.84
CA THR A 112 -5.88 -14.30 18.27
C THR A 112 -6.11 -15.68 18.84
N PHE A 113 -5.45 -15.98 19.95
CA PHE A 113 -5.59 -17.25 20.67
C PHE A 113 -6.23 -16.98 22.03
N LEU A 114 -7.14 -17.86 22.44
CA LEU A 114 -7.58 -17.95 23.84
C LEU A 114 -6.67 -18.99 24.49
N VAL A 115 -5.87 -18.55 25.46
CA VAL A 115 -4.87 -19.39 26.14
C VAL A 115 -5.14 -19.35 27.64
N LEU A 116 -5.09 -20.52 28.28
CA LEU A 116 -5.26 -20.62 29.73
C LEU A 116 -4.03 -20.06 30.46
N PRO A 117 -4.13 -19.66 31.75
CA PRO A 117 -3.03 -19.03 32.48
C PRO A 117 -1.73 -19.87 32.53
N ASP A 118 -1.85 -21.19 32.40
CA ASP A 118 -0.76 -22.15 32.55
C ASP A 118 -0.26 -22.69 31.19
N GLU A 119 -0.77 -22.17 30.07
CA GLU A 119 -0.48 -22.66 28.74
C GLU A 119 0.44 -21.69 27.97
N GLU A 120 1.40 -22.24 27.24
CA GLU A 120 2.34 -21.44 26.46
C GLU A 120 1.70 -20.93 25.17
N LEU A 121 2.02 -19.69 24.80
CA LEU A 121 1.56 -19.12 23.54
C LEU A 121 2.15 -19.90 22.35
N PRO A 122 1.34 -20.21 21.32
CA PRO A 122 1.84 -20.90 20.15
C PRO A 122 2.89 -20.05 19.41
N GLU A 123 4.05 -20.64 19.14
CA GLU A 123 5.12 -19.97 18.41
C GLU A 123 4.76 -19.76 16.94
N ARG A 124 5.02 -18.54 16.45
CA ARG A 124 4.92 -18.23 15.03
C ARG A 124 6.29 -18.28 14.37
N HIS A 125 6.52 -19.27 13.51
CA HIS A 125 7.80 -19.41 12.80
C HIS A 125 8.01 -18.40 11.65
N ARG A 126 6.95 -17.76 11.13
CA ARG A 126 7.04 -16.83 9.99
C ARG A 126 7.05 -15.37 10.45
N ARG A 127 8.11 -14.64 10.09
CA ARG A 127 8.34 -13.23 10.52
C ARG A 127 7.53 -12.18 9.76
N SER A 128 7.05 -12.47 8.53
CA SER A 128 6.26 -11.49 7.76
C SER A 128 5.28 -12.14 6.78
N LYS A 129 4.21 -11.42 6.46
CA LYS A 129 3.17 -11.79 5.46
C LYS A 129 3.75 -12.19 4.11
N ARG A 130 4.88 -11.60 3.72
CA ARG A 130 5.51 -11.85 2.40
C ARG A 130 5.98 -13.29 2.23
N PHE A 131 6.25 -13.99 3.33
CA PHE A 131 6.69 -15.39 3.33
C PHE A 131 5.54 -16.37 3.55
N ILE A 132 4.28 -15.90 3.57
CA ILE A 132 3.12 -16.79 3.61
C ILE A 132 2.85 -17.25 2.18
N PRO A 133 3.10 -18.53 1.83
CA PRO A 133 2.70 -19.11 0.56
C PRO A 133 1.20 -18.92 0.32
N LYS A 134 0.89 -18.77 -0.96
CA LYS A 134 -0.46 -18.54 -1.46
C LYS A 134 -0.79 -19.61 -2.48
N THR A 135 -1.97 -20.15 -2.35
CA THR A 135 -2.51 -21.14 -3.28
C THR A 135 -3.71 -20.52 -3.97
N MET A 136 -3.69 -20.53 -5.31
CA MET A 136 -4.84 -20.12 -6.11
C MET A 136 -5.79 -21.30 -6.21
N PHE A 137 -7.07 -21.03 -6.00
CA PHE A 137 -8.14 -21.97 -6.28
C PHE A 137 -9.05 -21.40 -7.35
N LEU A 138 -9.33 -22.21 -8.35
CA LEU A 138 -10.38 -21.97 -9.33
C LEU A 138 -11.59 -22.80 -8.89
N ALA A 139 -12.74 -22.15 -8.70
CA ALA A 139 -13.97 -22.81 -8.32
C ALA A 139 -15.08 -22.49 -9.34
N ALA A 140 -15.84 -23.52 -9.71
CA ALA A 140 -17.04 -23.38 -10.50
C ALA A 140 -18.23 -23.82 -9.63
N VAL A 141 -19.22 -22.93 -9.47
CA VAL A 141 -20.45 -23.19 -8.70
C VAL A 141 -21.64 -23.03 -9.63
N ALA A 142 -22.49 -24.05 -9.65
CA ALA A 142 -23.76 -24.04 -10.35
C ALA A 142 -24.87 -24.39 -9.36
N PHE A 143 -26.11 -24.00 -9.68
CA PHE A 143 -27.25 -24.40 -8.88
C PHE A 143 -27.44 -25.94 -8.96
N PRO A 144 -27.73 -26.64 -7.86
CA PRO A 144 -27.99 -28.08 -7.88
C PRO A 144 -29.20 -28.41 -8.78
N ARG A 145 -29.10 -29.52 -9.52
CA ARG A 145 -30.19 -30.01 -10.37
C ARG A 145 -31.27 -30.73 -9.57
#